data_AF-A0A6V7LL84-F1
#
_entry.id   AF-A0A6V7LL84-F1
#
_cell.length_a   1.000
_cell.length_b   1.000
_cell.length_c   1.000
_cell.angle_alpha   90.00
_cell.angle_beta   90.00
_cell.angle_gamma   90.00
#
_symmetry.space_group_name_H-M   'P 1'
#
loop_
_entity.id
_entity.type
_entity.pdbx_description
1 polymer ?
#
loop_
_entity_poly.entity_id
_entity_poly.type
_entity_poly.pdbx_seq_one_letter_code
_entity_poly.pdbx_strand_id
1 'polypeptide(L)' 'MDTMDLKKLKVEIVEEPVEKMRFRYKSEGRDPGAIPGANCTLQDIRFPKIK' A
#
# COMPACT_ATOMS: atom_id res chain seq x y z
N MET A 1 -3.84 -26.84 25.92
CA MET A 1 -2.77 -26.13 25.19
C MET A 1 -3.36 -25.79 23.83
N ASP A 2 -3.84 -24.57 23.67
CA ASP A 2 -4.43 -24.12 22.41
C ASP A 2 -3.29 -23.91 21.42
N THR A 3 -3.05 -24.91 20.57
CA THR A 3 -2.28 -24.70 19.35
C THR A 3 -3.08 -23.72 18.50
N MET A 4 -2.72 -22.43 18.58
CA MET A 4 -3.26 -21.43 17.68
C MET A 4 -3.04 -21.93 16.26
N ASP A 5 -4.14 -22.14 15.55
CA ASP A 5 -4.16 -22.65 14.19
C ASP A 5 -3.53 -21.59 13.28
N LEU A 6 -2.19 -21.62 13.16
CA LEU A 6 -1.36 -20.64 12.45
C LEU A 6 -1.79 -20.45 10.99
N LYS A 7 -2.55 -21.38 10.43
CA LYS A 7 -3.18 -21.26 9.11
C LYS A 7 -4.25 -20.17 9.03
N LYS A 8 -4.84 -19.74 10.16
CA LYS A 8 -5.83 -18.66 10.21
C LYS A 8 -5.19 -17.26 10.31
N LEU A 9 -3.92 -17.17 10.68
CA LEU A 9 -3.15 -15.92 10.65
C LEU A 9 -2.49 -15.78 9.27
N LYS A 10 -3.23 -15.23 8.32
CA LYS A 10 -2.70 -14.80 7.02
C LYS A 10 -2.83 -13.30 6.90
N VAL A 11 -1.83 -12.69 6.29
CA VAL A 11 -1.90 -11.30 5.83
C VAL A 11 -2.40 -11.33 4.39
N GLU A 12 -3.39 -10.52 4.08
CA GLU A 12 -3.94 -10.37 2.73
C GLU A 12 -3.72 -8.96 2.21
N ILE A 13 -3.30 -8.83 0.95
CA ILE A 13 -3.29 -7.53 0.27
C ILE A 13 -4.72 -7.21 -0.14
N VAL A 14 -5.26 -6.12 0.40
CA VAL A 14 -6.62 -5.63 0.14
C VAL A 14 -6.62 -4.59 -0.99
N GLU A 15 -5.56 -3.79 -1.09
CA GLU A 15 -5.34 -2.82 -2.15
C GLU A 15 -3.84 -2.81 -2.49
N GLU A 16 -3.51 -3.16 -3.72
CA GLU A 16 -2.13 -3.12 -4.23
C GLU A 16 -1.67 -1.66 -4.44
N PRO A 17 -0.35 -1.37 -4.44
CA PRO A 17 0.14 -0.09 -4.92
C PRO A 17 -0.07 0.08 -6.43
N VAL A 18 -0.11 1.33 -6.89
CA VAL A 18 -0.10 1.64 -8.32
C VAL A 18 1.13 1.04 -9.01
N GLU A 19 0.93 0.47 -10.20
CA GLU A 19 1.99 -0.23 -10.95
C GLU A 19 3.17 0.68 -11.31
N LYS A 20 2.90 1.97 -11.57
CA LYS A 20 3.92 2.93 -12.04
C LYS A 20 3.87 4.23 -11.25
N MET A 21 5.00 4.60 -10.67
CA MET A 21 5.18 5.87 -9.96
C MET A 21 6.59 6.43 -10.19
N ARG A 22 6.73 7.76 -10.19
CA ARG A 22 8.03 8.42 -10.26
C ARG A 22 8.66 8.52 -8.87
N PHE A 23 9.78 7.84 -8.67
CA PHE A 23 10.65 8.07 -7.51
C PHE A 23 11.36 9.42 -7.61
N ARG A 24 11.63 10.03 -6.45
CA ARG A 24 12.21 11.37 -6.35
C ARG A 24 13.58 11.33 -5.71
N TYR A 25 14.51 12.12 -6.22
CA TYR A 25 15.82 12.31 -5.62
C TYR A 25 15.73 13.21 -4.39
N LYS A 26 16.61 13.00 -3.42
CA LYS A 26 16.69 13.83 -2.21
C LYS A 26 16.92 15.31 -2.52
N SER A 27 17.64 15.63 -3.59
CA SER A 27 17.91 17.01 -4.04
C SER A 27 16.66 17.76 -4.53
N GLU A 28 15.54 17.08 -4.77
CA GLU A 28 14.28 17.72 -5.18
C GLU A 28 13.57 18.46 -4.03
N GLY A 29 14.01 18.25 -2.78
CA GLY A 29 13.72 19.16 -1.66
C GLY A 29 12.27 19.25 -1.20
N ARG A 30 11.39 18.30 -1.57
CA ARG A 30 9.99 18.22 -1.10
C ARG A 30 9.61 16.79 -0.75
N ASP A 31 8.70 16.65 0.19
CA ASP A 31 8.00 15.39 0.43
C ASP A 31 7.25 14.99 -0.86
N PRO A 32 7.56 13.83 -1.46
CA PRO A 32 6.94 13.40 -2.72
C PRO A 32 5.47 12.99 -2.57
N GLY A 33 4.95 12.91 -1.34
CA GLY A 33 3.65 12.33 -1.04
C GLY A 33 3.68 10.80 -0.97
N ALA A 34 2.54 10.20 -0.65
CA ALA A 34 2.39 8.75 -0.49
C ALA A 34 2.22 8.02 -1.83
N ILE A 35 2.56 6.72 -1.85
CA ILE A 35 2.28 5.82 -2.97
C ILE A 35 0.76 5.59 -3.03
N PRO A 36 0.08 5.90 -4.15
CA PRO A 36 -1.34 5.62 -4.31
C PRO A 36 -1.65 4.13 -4.45
N GLY A 37 -2.88 3.74 -4.15
CA GLY A 37 -3.41 2.41 -4.45
C GLY A 37 -3.64 2.22 -5.95
N ALA A 38 -3.67 0.96 -6.41
CA ALA A 38 -3.86 0.58 -7.80
C ALA A 38 -5.21 1.07 -8.37
N ASN A 39 -6.24 1.18 -7.54
CA ASN A 39 -7.58 1.65 -7.89
C ASN A 39 -7.81 3.11 -7.50
N CYS A 40 -6.77 3.86 -7.13
CA CYS A 40 -6.88 5.27 -6.79
C CYS A 40 -7.33 6.09 -8.01
N THR A 41 -8.30 6.99 -7.81
CA THR A 41 -8.76 7.95 -8.81
C THR A 41 -8.70 9.37 -8.26
N LEU A 42 -8.99 10.39 -9.09
CA LEU A 42 -9.04 11.78 -8.62
C LEU A 42 -10.21 12.04 -7.66
N GLN A 43 -11.28 11.26 -7.77
CA GLN A 43 -12.50 11.39 -6.95
C GLN A 43 -12.46 10.48 -5.71
N ASP A 44 -11.69 9.39 -5.76
CA ASP A 44 -11.54 8.42 -4.67
C ASP A 44 -10.06 8.09 -4.46
N ILE A 45 -9.44 8.80 -3.50
CA ILE A 45 -8.02 8.64 -3.19
C ILE A 45 -7.85 7.39 -2.31
N ARG A 46 -7.13 6.40 -2.84
CA ARG A 46 -6.82 5.15 -2.16
C ARG A 46 -5.32 4.97 -1.95
N PHE A 47 -4.96 4.13 -0.99
CA PHE A 47 -3.59 3.80 -0.63
C PHE A 47 -3.42 2.29 -0.48
N PRO A 48 -2.19 1.76 -0.64
CA PRO A 48 -1.92 0.35 -0.43
C PRO A 48 -2.37 -0.12 0.95
N LYS A 49 -3.00 -1.29 1.03
CA LYS A 49 -3.61 -1.79 2.26
C LYS A 49 -3.44 -3.29 2.39
N ILE A 50 -3.06 -3.72 3.59
CA ILE A 50 -3.07 -5.11 4.02
C ILE A 50 -4.05 -5.31 5.16
N LYS A 51 -4.50 -6.55 5.38
CA LYS A 51 -5.36 -6.95 6.50
C LYS A 51 -4.87 -8.23 7.14
#